data_AF-D4DU17-F1
#
_entry.id   AF-D4DU17-F1
#
_cell.length_a   1.000
_cell.length_b   1.000
_cell.length_c   1.000
_cell.angle_alpha   90.00
_cell.angle_beta   90.00
_cell.angle_gamma   90.00
#
_symmetry.space_group_name_H-M   'P 1'
#
loop_
_entity.id
_entity.type
_entity.pdbx_description
1 polymer ?
#
loop_
_entity_poly.entity_id
_entity_poly.type
_entity_poly.pdbx_seq_one_letter_code
_entity_poly.pdbx_strand_id
1 'polypeptide(L)'
;MSDTAKSPLPFRWLLVCLLPLFTTVYFHFFPATPGSSQFLINGIILACECAFLFKYVLFALVIHHLKGEFAYRRQTALLFLPLILLVVYIFYYFGAF
;
A
#
# COMPACT_ATOMS: atom_id res chain seq x y z
N MET A 1 24.91 4.53 27.00
CA MET A 1 24.04 5.31 26.10
C MET A 1 24.03 4.55 24.78
N SER A 2 23.13 3.58 24.64
CA SER A 2 23.08 2.71 23.47
C SER A 2 22.31 3.43 22.38
N ASP A 3 22.99 3.75 21.28
CA ASP A 3 22.38 4.31 20.07
C ASP A 3 21.20 3.44 19.63
N THR A 4 19.99 3.92 19.92
CA THR A 4 18.75 3.37 19.40
C THR A 4 18.76 3.66 17.92
N ALA A 5 19.28 2.72 17.12
CA ALA A 5 19.26 2.78 15.67
C ALA A 5 17.82 3.07 15.20
N LYS A 6 17.55 4.34 14.89
CA LYS A 6 16.35 4.79 14.18
C LYS A 6 16.42 4.09 12.83
N SER A 7 15.82 2.90 12.74
CA SER A 7 15.49 2.30 11.46
C SER A 7 14.86 3.40 10.59
N PRO A 8 15.36 3.60 9.37
CA PRO A 8 15.04 4.80 8.63
C PRO A 8 13.56 4.75 8.26
N LEU A 9 12.76 5.56 8.95
CA LEU A 9 11.39 5.94 8.59
C LEU A 9 11.18 6.12 7.07
N PRO A 10 12.14 6.65 6.26
CA PRO A 10 11.96 6.72 4.81
C PRO A 10 11.90 5.36 4.10
N PHE A 11 12.54 4.30 4.59
CA PHE A 11 12.49 2.99 3.91
C PHE A 11 11.11 2.34 3.99
N ARG A 12 10.46 2.48 5.16
CA ARG A 12 9.09 2.00 5.38
C ARG A 12 8.08 2.72 4.50
N TRP A 13 8.25 4.04 4.37
CA TRP A 13 7.48 4.88 3.46
C TRP A 13 7.67 4.48 2.00
N LEU A 14 8.93 4.31 1.61
CA LEU A 14 9.30 3.91 0.26
C LEU A 14 8.63 2.60 -0.12
N LEU A 15 8.59 1.61 0.77
CA LEU A 15 7.97 0.31 0.51
C LEU A 15 6.46 0.42 0.31
N VAL A 16 5.75 1.16 1.18
CA VAL A 16 4.29 1.34 1.07
C VAL A 16 3.88 2.08 -0.21
N CYS A 17 4.76 2.92 -0.76
CA CYS A 17 4.50 3.61 -2.02
C CYS A 17 4.97 2.83 -3.25
N LEU A 18 6.17 2.23 -3.20
CA LEU A 18 6.77 1.58 -4.36
C LEU A 18 6.16 0.21 -4.65
N LEU A 19 5.76 -0.55 -3.64
CA LEU A 19 5.16 -1.88 -3.84
C LEU A 19 3.87 -1.78 -4.67
N PRO A 20 2.88 -0.93 -4.29
CA PRO A 20 1.66 -0.78 -5.08
C PRO A 20 1.91 -0.08 -6.42
N LEU A 21 2.88 0.83 -6.50
CA LEU A 21 3.26 1.44 -7.78
C LEU A 21 3.85 0.39 -8.73
N PHE A 22 4.71 -0.50 -8.23
CA PHE A 22 5.34 -1.53 -9.03
C PHE A 22 4.32 -2.54 -9.55
N THR A 23 3.41 -3.03 -8.69
CA THR A 23 2.40 -4.01 -9.10
C THR A 23 1.40 -3.43 -10.08
N THR A 24 0.92 -2.20 -9.86
CA THR A 24 0.02 -1.51 -10.79
C THR A 24 0.68 -1.22 -12.14
N VAL A 25 1.92 -0.74 -12.16
CA VAL A 25 2.68 -0.52 -13.40
C VAL A 25 2.89 -1.85 -14.13
N TYR A 26 3.30 -2.90 -13.43
CA TYR A 26 3.51 -4.21 -14.03
C TYR A 26 2.22 -4.76 -14.67
N PHE A 27 1.08 -4.74 -13.97
CA PHE A 27 -0.18 -5.22 -14.53
C PHE A 27 -0.79 -4.30 -15.58
N HIS A 28 -0.42 -3.02 -15.60
CA HIS A 28 -0.79 -2.11 -16.69
C HIS A 28 -0.04 -2.44 -17.99
N PHE A 29 1.26 -2.74 -17.92
CA PHE A 29 2.06 -3.12 -19.11
C PHE A 29 1.89 -4.57 -19.54
N PHE A 30 1.56 -5.46 -18.60
CA PHE A 30 1.30 -6.88 -18.84
C PHE A 30 -0.13 -7.25 -18.40
N PRO A 31 -1.17 -6.72 -19.08
CA PRO A 31 -2.55 -6.95 -18.70
C PRO A 31 -2.94 -8.41 -18.96
N ALA A 32 -3.68 -8.98 -18.01
CA ALA A 32 -4.31 -10.27 -18.22
C ALA A 32 -5.56 -10.11 -19.08
N THR A 33 -5.84 -11.11 -19.93
CA THR A 33 -7.04 -11.10 -20.78
C THR A 33 -8.30 -11.17 -19.91
N PRO A 34 -9.27 -10.26 -20.09
CA PRO A 34 -10.55 -10.31 -19.38
C PRO A 34 -11.23 -11.68 -19.55
N GLY A 35 -11.75 -12.24 -18.45
CA GLY A 35 -12.39 -13.57 -18.44
C GLY A 35 -11.42 -14.76 -18.30
N SER A 36 -10.11 -14.53 -18.32
CA SER A 36 -9.13 -15.57 -17.99
C SER A 36 -9.02 -15.78 -16.47
N SER A 37 -8.59 -16.97 -16.05
CA SER A 37 -8.21 -17.22 -14.65
C SER A 37 -7.11 -16.27 -14.17
N GLN A 38 -6.18 -15.90 -15.06
CA GLN A 38 -5.09 -14.97 -14.76
C GLN A 38 -5.61 -13.57 -14.38
N PHE A 39 -6.71 -13.13 -14.99
CA PHE A 39 -7.32 -11.84 -14.68
C PHE A 39 -7.82 -11.78 -13.23
N LEU A 40 -8.49 -12.85 -12.78
CA LEU A 40 -8.91 -13.02 -11.38
C LEU A 40 -7.72 -13.13 -10.43
N ILE A 41 -6.68 -13.89 -10.80
CA ILE A 41 -5.46 -14.04 -9.99
C ILE A 41 -4.78 -12.69 -9.77
N ASN A 42 -4.59 -11.89 -10.82
CA ASN A 42 -4.02 -10.55 -10.72
C ASN A 42 -4.86 -9.64 -9.81
N GLY A 43 -6.20 -9.70 -9.93
CA GLY A 43 -7.09 -8.96 -9.05
C GLY A 43 -7.00 -9.40 -7.58
N ILE A 44 -6.88 -10.70 -7.30
CA ILE A 44 -6.64 -11.23 -5.96
C ILE A 44 -5.31 -10.73 -5.42
N ILE A 45 -4.24 -10.75 -6.22
CA ILE A 45 -2.92 -10.23 -5.84
C ILE A 45 -3.03 -8.76 -5.43
N LEU A 46 -3.66 -7.92 -6.25
CA LEU A 46 -3.86 -6.50 -5.94
C LEU A 46 -4.67 -6.29 -4.65
N ALA A 47 -5.74 -7.06 -4.44
CA ALA A 47 -6.56 -6.97 -3.23
C ALA A 47 -5.79 -7.42 -1.98
N CYS A 48 -5.05 -8.52 -2.07
CA CYS A 48 -4.22 -9.02 -0.98
C CYS A 48 -3.10 -8.04 -0.62
N GLU A 49 -2.45 -7.46 -1.63
CA GLU A 49 -1.45 -6.41 -1.45
C GLU A 49 -2.05 -5.20 -0.73
N CYS A 50 -3.19 -4.71 -1.21
CA CYS A 50 -3.89 -3.58 -0.60
C CYS A 50 -4.23 -3.85 0.87
N ALA A 51 -4.78 -5.02 1.18
CA ALA A 51 -5.15 -5.40 2.55
C ALA A 51 -3.92 -5.52 3.47
N PHE A 52 -2.83 -6.08 2.96
CA PHE A 52 -1.57 -6.20 3.69
C PHE A 52 -0.98 -4.84 4.03
N LEU A 53 -0.88 -3.95 3.05
CA LEU A 53 -0.36 -2.59 3.25
C LEU A 53 -1.29 -1.75 4.13
N PHE A 54 -2.61 -1.89 4.00
CA PHE A 54 -3.59 -1.26 4.87
C PHE A 54 -3.39 -1.63 6.33
N LYS A 55 -3.31 -2.93 6.63
CA LYS A 55 -3.04 -3.44 7.98
C LYS A 55 -1.73 -2.85 8.52
N TYR A 56 -0.67 -2.84 7.71
CA TYR A 56 0.63 -2.30 8.09
C TYR A 56 0.58 -0.81 8.45
N VAL A 57 -0.02 0.03 7.58
CA VAL A 57 -0.16 1.48 7.81
C VAL A 57 -1.04 1.75 9.03
N LEU A 58 -2.12 0.98 9.21
CA LEU A 58 -3.01 1.09 10.37
C LEU A 58 -2.27 0.82 11.68
N PHE A 59 -1.48 -0.26 11.77
CA PHE A 59 -0.68 -0.52 12.96
C PHE A 59 0.36 0.56 13.22
N ALA A 60 1.04 1.06 12.18
CA ALA A 60 1.99 2.16 12.34
C ALA A 60 1.30 3.43 12.88
N LEU A 61 0.13 3.77 12.35
CA LEU A 61 -0.65 4.92 12.81
C LEU A 61 -1.08 4.78 14.27
N VAL A 62 -1.57 3.59 14.66
CA VAL A 62 -1.96 3.30 16.05
C VAL A 62 -0.75 3.41 16.99
N ILE A 63 0.41 2.88 16.60
CA ILE A 63 1.64 2.99 17.41
C ILE A 63 2.02 4.46 17.61
N HIS A 64 2.02 5.29 16.55
CA HIS A 64 2.33 6.71 16.68
C HIS A 64 1.29 7.47 17.52
N HIS A 65 0.01 7.07 17.44
CA HIS A 65 -1.05 7.62 18.26
C HIS A 65 -0.83 7.31 19.75
N LEU A 66 -0.52 6.05 20.09
CA LEU A 66 -0.26 5.62 21.47
C LEU A 66 0.99 6.26 22.05
N LYS A 67 2.00 6.56 21.22
CA LYS A 67 3.24 7.25 21.64
C LYS A 67 3.11 8.78 21.75
N GLY A 68 1.96 9.37 21.40
CA GLY A 68 1.78 10.83 21.39
C GLY A 68 2.61 11.56 20.32
N GLU A 69 3.06 10.85 19.29
CA GLU A 69 3.93 11.37 18.24
C GLU A 69 3.11 12.05 17.12
N PHE A 70 2.53 13.22 17.40
CA PHE A 70 1.58 13.89 16.50
C PHE A 70 2.10 14.17 15.09
N ALA A 71 3.37 14.57 14.94
CA ALA A 71 3.98 14.82 13.63
C ALA A 71 4.08 13.53 12.80
N TYR A 72 4.56 12.45 13.41
CA TYR A 72 4.70 11.15 12.74
C TYR A 72 3.36 10.47 12.47
N ARG A 73 2.35 10.70 13.33
CA ARG A 73 0.96 10.27 13.08
C ARG A 73 0.40 10.90 11.81
N ARG A 74 0.53 12.22 11.65
CA ARG A 74 0.03 12.93 10.46
C ARG A 74 0.74 12.46 9.20
N GLN A 75 2.05 12.29 9.25
CA GLN A 75 2.82 11.69 8.17
C GLN A 75 2.28 10.30 7.84
N THR A 76 2.18 9.40 8.81
CA THR A 76 1.70 8.02 8.59
C THR A 76 0.28 7.98 8.03
N ALA A 77 -0.58 8.95 8.38
CA ALA A 77 -1.92 9.05 7.79
C ALA A 77 -1.89 9.34 6.28
N LEU A 78 -0.87 10.06 5.78
CA LEU A 78 -0.72 10.31 4.34
C LEU A 78 -0.40 9.03 3.56
N LEU A 79 0.15 8.00 4.21
CA LEU A 79 0.38 6.70 3.58
C LEU A 79 -0.92 5.95 3.24
N PHE A 80 -2.08 6.40 3.72
CA PHE A 80 -3.36 5.89 3.20
C PHE A 80 -3.65 6.36 1.78
N LEU A 81 -3.07 7.48 1.32
CA LEU A 81 -3.27 8.00 -0.03
C LEU A 81 -2.90 6.98 -1.13
N PRO A 82 -1.70 6.38 -1.15
CA PRO A 82 -1.36 5.36 -2.15
C PRO A 82 -2.26 4.13 -2.08
N LEU A 83 -2.80 3.80 -0.90
CA LEU A 83 -3.75 2.69 -0.74
C LEU A 83 -5.12 3.02 -1.34
N ILE A 84 -5.61 4.24 -1.14
CA ILE A 84 -6.84 4.71 -1.77
C ILE A 84 -6.69 4.70 -3.30
N LEU A 85 -5.55 5.16 -3.81
CA LEU A 85 -5.24 5.11 -5.25
C LEU A 85 -5.21 3.66 -5.77
N LEU A 86 -4.59 2.73 -5.03
CA LEU A 86 -4.58 1.31 -5.38
C LEU A 86 -6.01 0.74 -5.42
N VAL A 87 -6.85 1.08 -4.45
CA VAL A 87 -8.27 0.65 -4.43
C VAL A 87 -9.01 1.16 -5.66
N VAL A 88 -8.85 2.45 -6.01
CA VAL A 88 -9.45 3.01 -7.23
C VAL A 88 -8.95 2.28 -8.48
N TYR A 89 -7.65 1.97 -8.53
CA TYR A 89 -7.07 1.18 -9.62
C TYR A 89 -7.67 -0.23 -9.68
N ILE A 90 -7.92 -0.91 -8.56
CA ILE A 90 -8.56 -2.23 -8.53
C ILE A 90 -9.96 -2.16 -9.17
N PHE A 91 -10.75 -1.14 -8.83
CA PHE A 91 -12.07 -0.95 -9.45
C PHE A 91 -11.96 -0.71 -10.95
N TYR A 92 -11.02 0.14 -11.38
CA TYR A 92 -10.72 0.36 -12.79
C TYR A 92 -10.28 -0.94 -13.49
N TYR A 93 -9.42 -1.73 -12.85
CA TYR A 93 -8.91 -3.00 -13.37
C TYR A 93 -10.04 -4.00 -13.64
N PHE A 94 -11.07 -4.02 -12.79
CA PHE A 94 -12.27 -4.84 -12.98
C PHE A 94 -13.33 -4.23 -13.90
N GLY A 95 -13.11 -3.02 -14.43
CA GLY A 95 -14.06 -2.33 -15.31
C GLY A 95 -15.32 -1.83 -14.60
N ALA A 96 -15.23 -1.52 -13.30
CA ALA A 96 -16.34 -0.99 -12.52
C ALA A 96 -16.66 0.49 -12.82
N PHE A 97 -15.80 1.17 -13.60
CA PHE A 97 -15.93 2.59 -13.99
C PHE A 97 -15.54 2.78 -15.45
#